data_AF-A0A959LRN3-F1
#
_entry.id   AF-A0A959LRN3-F1
#
_cell.length_a   1.000
_cell.length_b   1.000
_cell.length_c   1.000
_cell.angle_alpha   90.00
_cell.angle_beta   90.00
_cell.angle_gamma   90.00
#
_symmetry.space_group_name_H-M   'P 1'
#
loop_
_entity.id
_entity.type
_entity.pdbx_description
1 polymer ?
#
loop_
_entity_poly.entity_id
_entity_poly.type
_entity_poly.pdbx_seq_one_letter_code
_entity_poly.pdbx_strand_id
1 'polypeptide(L)'
;MRYLWIPLAALLFFSACTSKPETNNITPGTNNPAQTDSSYIVSGLTDISIGLYRDSATLVLGIQHVSGQQLKVNFSVTDLPDGISASLSPQSGIPPFATTVRFQSDYAKPGTYPIKLKGVSESGKVNTYTIDMKVTGNLPPCNTLLSQSAFNLRTTLKGSSAVISDKAFFYGDTRLQYM
;
A
#
# COMPACT_ATOMS: atom_id res chain seq x y z
N MET A 1 -83.96 34.70 -20.53
CA MET A 1 -84.42 33.33 -20.82
C MET A 1 -83.23 32.40 -20.96
N ARG A 2 -83.38 31.14 -20.50
CA ARG A 2 -82.58 29.93 -20.75
C ARG A 2 -81.46 29.56 -19.76
N TYR A 3 -81.88 28.61 -18.93
CA TYR A 3 -81.24 27.60 -18.10
C TYR A 3 -80.13 26.74 -18.76
N LEU A 4 -79.13 26.36 -17.93
CA LEU A 4 -78.67 24.98 -17.61
C LEU A 4 -77.95 24.12 -18.68
N TRP A 5 -76.70 23.68 -18.41
CA TRP A 5 -76.31 22.25 -18.23
C TRP A 5 -74.83 22.00 -17.81
N ILE A 6 -74.66 21.35 -16.65
CA ILE A 6 -73.73 20.29 -16.14
C ILE A 6 -72.20 20.28 -16.44
N PRO A 7 -71.35 19.83 -15.46
CA PRO A 7 -69.90 19.90 -15.47
C PRO A 7 -69.23 18.61 -16.00
N LEU A 8 -67.93 18.67 -16.34
CA LEU A 8 -67.10 17.48 -16.48
C LEU A 8 -65.66 17.75 -16.01
N ALA A 9 -65.21 16.88 -15.11
CA ALA A 9 -63.88 16.84 -14.52
C ALA A 9 -62.84 16.24 -15.48
N ALA A 10 -61.60 16.74 -15.39
CA ALA A 10 -60.32 16.02 -15.55
C ALA A 10 -59.20 17.07 -15.46
N LEU A 11 -58.54 17.25 -14.31
CA LEU A 11 -57.26 16.61 -13.96
C LEU A 11 -56.30 16.48 -15.15
N LEU A 12 -55.19 17.24 -15.09
CA LEU A 12 -53.79 16.84 -15.23
C LEU A 12 -52.95 18.14 -15.26
N PHE A 13 -52.40 18.59 -14.13
CA PHE A 13 -51.11 18.23 -13.53
C PHE A 13 -49.86 18.78 -14.23
N PHE A 14 -49.08 19.51 -13.41
CA PHE A 14 -47.68 19.95 -13.56
C PHE A 14 -47.42 21.02 -14.64
N SER A 15 -46.70 22.11 -14.39
CA SER A 15 -45.76 22.42 -13.33
C SER A 15 -45.62 23.95 -13.28
N ALA A 16 -46.10 24.58 -12.20
CA ALA A 16 -45.83 25.99 -11.94
C ALA A 16 -44.62 26.08 -11.00
N CYS A 17 -43.44 26.30 -11.56
CA CYS A 17 -42.29 26.75 -10.79
C CYS A 17 -42.23 28.28 -10.96
N THR A 18 -42.73 29.03 -9.97
CA THR A 18 -42.43 30.46 -9.85
C THR A 18 -41.93 30.75 -8.44
N SER A 19 -40.75 31.38 -8.42
CA SER A 19 -40.22 32.34 -7.44
C SER A 19 -40.37 32.07 -5.95
N LYS A 20 -39.21 31.90 -5.29
CA LYS A 20 -38.91 32.25 -3.88
C LYS A 20 -39.73 33.48 -3.41
N PRO A 21 -40.17 33.52 -2.13
CA PRO A 21 -39.30 33.98 -1.04
C PRO A 21 -39.40 33.16 0.26
N GLU A 22 -38.37 33.32 1.09
CA GLU A 22 -38.19 32.70 2.40
C GLU A 22 -39.32 33.02 3.39
N THR A 23 -39.78 32.00 4.12
CA THR A 23 -40.32 32.21 5.48
C THR A 23 -40.08 30.96 6.31
N ASN A 24 -39.54 31.19 7.51
CA ASN A 24 -39.07 30.21 8.49
C ASN A 24 -40.03 29.04 8.73
N ASN A 25 -39.46 27.83 8.77
CA ASN A 25 -39.96 26.78 9.66
C ASN A 25 -38.83 25.86 10.10
N ILE A 26 -38.71 25.72 11.41
CA ILE A 26 -37.81 24.80 12.10
C ILE A 26 -38.28 23.37 11.78
N THR A 27 -37.40 22.56 11.19
CA THR A 27 -37.54 21.10 11.10
C THR A 27 -36.39 20.42 11.86
N PRO A 28 -36.66 19.37 12.64
CA PRO A 28 -35.62 18.67 13.41
C PRO A 28 -34.75 17.79 12.51
N GLY A 29 -33.42 17.97 12.57
CA GLY A 29 -32.43 16.92 12.30
C GLY A 29 -32.03 16.65 10.85
N THR A 30 -31.03 17.39 10.36
CA THR A 30 -29.76 16.78 9.97
C THR A 30 -28.67 17.82 10.18
N ASN A 31 -28.16 17.89 11.41
CA ASN A 31 -26.85 18.46 11.64
C ASN A 31 -25.89 17.57 10.86
N ASN A 32 -25.56 17.92 9.61
CA ASN A 32 -24.25 17.55 9.13
C ASN A 32 -23.32 18.59 9.75
N PRO A 33 -22.65 18.30 10.89
CA PRO A 33 -21.66 19.24 11.41
C PRO A 33 -20.71 19.50 10.24
N ALA A 34 -20.40 20.77 9.96
CA ALA A 34 -19.40 21.12 8.97
C ALA A 34 -18.20 20.17 9.15
N GLN A 35 -18.04 19.22 8.22
CA GLN A 35 -17.04 18.18 8.31
C GLN A 35 -15.71 18.87 8.14
N THR A 36 -15.14 19.30 9.26
CA THR A 36 -13.81 19.87 9.30
C THR A 36 -12.85 18.71 9.09
N ASP A 37 -12.26 18.65 7.90
CA ASP A 37 -11.32 17.60 7.53
C ASP A 37 -10.27 17.40 8.61
N SER A 38 -9.95 16.14 8.89
CA SER A 38 -8.90 15.81 9.84
C SER A 38 -7.56 16.39 9.35
N SER A 39 -6.86 17.05 10.25
CA SER A 39 -5.50 17.54 10.03
C SER A 39 -4.56 16.85 11.00
N TYR A 40 -3.47 16.29 10.45
CA TYR A 40 -2.45 15.59 11.21
C TYR A 40 -1.08 15.84 10.58
N ILE A 41 -0.03 15.67 11.37
CA ILE A 41 1.36 15.67 10.91
C ILE A 41 1.98 14.29 11.11
N VAL A 42 2.94 13.96 10.26
CA VAL A 42 3.75 12.75 10.35
C VAL A 42 5.19 13.17 10.66
N SER A 43 5.73 12.67 11.77
CA SER A 43 7.12 12.84 12.17
C SER A 43 7.90 11.54 11.97
N GLY A 44 9.24 11.65 11.97
CA GLY A 44 10.13 10.50 11.77
C GLY A 44 10.34 10.12 10.31
N LEU A 45 9.92 10.95 9.34
CA LEU A 45 10.24 10.77 7.93
C LEU A 45 11.73 11.02 7.70
N THR A 46 12.45 9.98 7.27
CA THR A 46 13.88 10.04 6.94
C THR A 46 14.17 9.10 5.79
N ASP A 47 15.17 9.44 4.99
CA ASP A 47 15.68 8.56 3.94
C ASP A 47 16.20 7.24 4.52
N ILE A 48 16.11 6.18 3.73
CA ILE A 48 16.42 4.82 4.15
C ILE A 48 17.52 4.25 3.26
N SER A 49 18.49 3.56 3.87
CA SER A 49 19.48 2.76 3.15
C SER A 49 19.27 1.29 3.47
N ILE A 50 19.29 0.44 2.45
CA ILE A 50 19.15 -1.02 2.58
C ILE A 50 20.12 -1.73 1.62
N GLY A 51 20.68 -2.86 2.02
CA GLY A 51 21.49 -3.72 1.17
C GLY A 51 20.64 -4.57 0.23
N LEU A 52 21.18 -4.90 -0.96
CA LEU A 52 20.39 -5.67 -1.94
C LEU A 52 20.03 -7.10 -1.52
N TYR A 53 20.81 -7.74 -0.64
CA TYR A 53 20.66 -9.17 -0.32
C TYR A 53 20.10 -9.41 1.08
N ARG A 54 18.82 -9.80 1.17
CA ARG A 54 18.17 -10.25 2.42
C ARG A 54 18.33 -9.28 3.60
N ASP A 55 18.46 -7.99 3.30
CA ASP A 55 18.61 -6.96 4.31
C ASP A 55 17.24 -6.42 4.74
N SER A 56 17.21 -5.71 5.87
CA SER A 56 15.99 -5.07 6.34
C SER A 56 16.28 -3.72 6.99
N ALA A 57 15.37 -2.78 6.78
CA ALA A 57 15.42 -1.46 7.38
C ALA A 57 14.08 -1.12 8.02
N THR A 58 14.11 -0.26 9.02
CA THR A 58 12.92 0.12 9.79
C THR A 58 12.80 1.63 9.87
N LEU A 59 11.58 2.12 9.71
CA LEU A 59 11.22 3.52 9.87
C LEU A 59 10.10 3.65 10.89
N VAL A 60 10.32 4.45 11.93
CA VAL A 60 9.33 4.69 12.98
C VAL A 60 8.69 6.04 12.74
N LEU A 61 7.36 6.05 12.59
CA LEU A 61 6.58 7.24 12.28
C LEU A 61 5.69 7.60 13.46
N GLY A 62 5.71 8.89 13.81
CA GLY A 62 4.78 9.47 14.79
C GLY A 62 3.68 10.23 14.08
N ILE A 63 2.42 9.93 14.39
CA ILE A 63 1.28 10.64 13.84
C ILE A 63 0.65 11.45 14.95
N GLN A 64 0.55 12.77 14.76
CA GLN A 64 -0.01 13.69 15.73
C GLN A 64 -1.19 14.45 15.11
N HIS A 65 -2.28 14.53 15.86
CA HIS A 65 -3.43 15.36 15.48
C HIS A 65 -3.06 16.84 15.59
N VAL A 66 -3.55 17.65 14.65
CA VAL A 66 -3.35 19.11 14.65
C VAL A 66 -4.68 19.83 14.84
N SER A 67 -5.69 19.49 14.04
CA SER A 67 -6.99 20.18 14.06
C SER A 67 -8.06 19.37 13.32
N GLY A 68 -9.31 19.83 13.43
CA GLY A 68 -10.46 19.20 12.79
C GLY A 68 -10.89 17.89 13.48
N GLN A 69 -11.73 17.12 12.81
CA GLN A 69 -12.25 15.86 13.35
C GLN A 69 -11.14 14.82 13.56
N GLN A 70 -11.23 14.04 14.63
CA GLN A 70 -10.35 12.88 14.81
C GLN A 70 -10.91 11.69 14.02
N LEU A 71 -10.30 11.44 12.87
CA LEU A 71 -10.67 10.36 11.97
C LEU A 71 -9.55 9.32 11.91
N LYS A 72 -9.93 8.06 11.68
CA LYS A 72 -8.94 7.02 11.44
C LYS A 72 -8.20 7.30 10.14
N VAL A 73 -6.89 7.06 10.15
CA VAL A 73 -6.00 7.18 9.00
C VAL A 73 -5.43 5.80 8.70
N ASN A 74 -5.51 5.35 7.45
CA ASN A 74 -4.87 4.13 6.97
C ASN A 74 -3.66 4.48 6.11
N PHE A 75 -2.52 3.89 6.43
CA PHE A 75 -1.26 4.11 5.71
C PHE A 75 -0.97 2.99 4.72
N SER A 76 -0.31 3.34 3.62
CA SER A 76 0.25 2.41 2.65
C SER A 76 1.55 2.95 2.06
N VAL A 77 2.41 2.06 1.58
CA VAL A 77 3.63 2.41 0.86
C VAL A 77 3.48 1.99 -0.60
N THR A 78 3.88 2.87 -1.51
CA THR A 78 3.80 2.67 -2.95
C THR A 78 5.12 3.07 -3.63
N ASP A 79 5.27 2.71 -4.90
CA ASP A 79 6.47 2.97 -5.71
C ASP A 79 7.74 2.29 -5.15
N LEU A 80 7.57 1.13 -4.51
CA LEU A 80 8.69 0.29 -4.07
C LEU A 80 9.45 -0.26 -5.27
N PRO A 81 10.79 -0.33 -5.23
CA PRO A 81 11.56 -0.99 -6.28
C PRO A 81 11.35 -2.50 -6.25
N ASP A 82 11.56 -3.14 -7.40
CA ASP A 82 11.50 -4.60 -7.53
C ASP A 82 12.46 -5.27 -6.54
N GLY A 83 11.98 -6.31 -5.86
CA GLY A 83 12.72 -6.99 -4.80
C GLY A 83 12.64 -6.33 -3.42
N ILE A 84 11.90 -5.23 -3.25
CA ILE A 84 11.59 -4.66 -1.92
C ILE A 84 10.13 -4.91 -1.55
N SER A 85 9.91 -5.34 -0.30
CA SER A 85 8.59 -5.37 0.32
C SER A 85 8.55 -4.46 1.55
N ALA A 86 7.35 -3.96 1.87
CA ALA A 86 7.11 -3.13 3.05
C ALA A 86 5.92 -3.64 3.85
N SER A 87 6.01 -3.60 5.17
CA SER A 87 4.89 -3.87 6.09
C SER A 87 4.80 -2.78 7.16
N LEU A 88 3.58 -2.47 7.59
CA LEU A 88 3.30 -1.46 8.61
C LEU A 88 2.61 -2.09 9.80
N SER A 89 3.03 -1.71 11.01
CA SER A 89 2.39 -2.18 12.24
C SER A 89 2.40 -1.08 13.31
N PRO A 90 1.22 -0.60 13.74
CA PRO A 90 -0.11 -0.77 13.12
C PRO A 90 -0.22 -0.04 11.77
N GLN A 91 -0.96 -0.58 10.80
CA GLN A 91 -1.17 0.09 9.50
C GLN A 91 -2.14 1.29 9.59
N SER A 92 -3.01 1.32 10.60
CA SER A 92 -4.02 2.37 10.76
C SER A 92 -4.28 2.70 12.22
N GLY A 93 -4.81 3.88 12.48
CA GLY A 93 -5.13 4.37 13.82
C GLY A 93 -5.82 5.73 13.78
N ILE A 94 -6.34 6.17 14.92
CA ILE A 94 -6.82 7.54 15.12
C ILE A 94 -5.67 8.32 15.77
N PRO A 95 -5.22 9.45 15.20
CA PRO A 95 -4.16 10.27 15.80
C PRO A 95 -4.52 10.73 17.23
N PRO A 96 -3.58 10.70 18.19
CA PRO A 96 -2.17 10.36 18.02
C PRO A 96 -1.87 8.85 18.10
N PHE A 97 -0.98 8.37 17.24
CA PHE A 97 -0.44 7.00 17.32
C PHE A 97 0.94 6.92 16.66
N ALA A 98 1.63 5.80 16.87
CA ALA A 98 2.89 5.50 16.18
C ALA A 98 2.71 4.26 15.28
N THR A 99 3.45 4.22 14.17
CA THR A 99 3.53 3.06 13.30
C THR A 99 4.97 2.78 12.91
N THR A 100 5.30 1.51 12.80
CA THR A 100 6.61 1.05 12.34
C THR A 100 6.47 0.49 10.94
N VAL A 101 7.20 1.05 9.99
CA VAL A 101 7.35 0.53 8.63
C VAL A 101 8.61 -0.32 8.57
N ARG A 102 8.46 -1.59 8.18
CA ARG A 102 9.58 -2.52 7.97
C ARG A 102 9.73 -2.81 6.49
N PHE A 103 10.92 -2.52 5.96
CA PHE A 103 11.34 -2.85 4.61
C PHE A 103 12.19 -4.11 4.61
N GLN A 104 12.02 -4.95 3.59
CA GLN A 104 12.82 -6.15 3.38
C GLN A 104 13.26 -6.23 1.93
N SER A 105 14.55 -6.50 1.72
CA SER A 105 15.13 -6.71 0.39
C SER A 105 15.30 -8.18 0.08
N ASP A 106 14.82 -8.60 -1.08
CA ASP A 106 15.06 -9.89 -1.70
C ASP A 106 15.58 -9.63 -3.12
N TYR A 107 16.89 -9.37 -3.22
CA TYR A 107 17.60 -9.14 -4.48
C TYR A 107 17.20 -7.85 -5.22
N ALA A 108 17.05 -6.75 -4.49
CA ALA A 108 16.72 -5.45 -5.07
C ALA A 108 17.90 -4.85 -5.88
N LYS A 109 17.60 -4.20 -7.01
CA LYS A 109 18.64 -3.56 -7.83
C LYS A 109 19.23 -2.34 -7.09
N PRO A 110 20.57 -2.17 -7.03
CA PRO A 110 21.18 -0.97 -6.47
C PRO A 110 20.73 0.30 -7.20
N GLY A 111 20.46 1.36 -6.44
CA GLY A 111 19.95 2.63 -6.96
C GLY A 111 19.29 3.47 -5.87
N THR A 112 18.81 4.65 -6.26
CA THR A 112 17.99 5.52 -5.40
C THR A 112 16.59 5.59 -5.98
N TYR A 113 15.59 5.34 -5.13
CA TYR A 113 14.18 5.24 -5.51
C TYR A 113 13.33 6.17 -4.64
N PRO A 114 12.54 7.07 -5.24
CA PRO A 114 11.59 7.89 -4.49
C PRO A 114 10.35 7.07 -4.16
N ILE A 115 10.28 6.54 -2.94
CA ILE A 115 9.12 5.78 -2.47
C ILE A 115 8.08 6.73 -1.87
N LYS A 116 6.80 6.33 -1.89
CA LYS A 116 5.70 7.17 -1.41
C LYS A 116 4.96 6.51 -0.26
N LEU A 117 4.92 7.18 0.89
CA LEU A 117 4.01 6.89 1.99
C LEU A 117 2.70 7.66 1.79
N LYS A 118 1.58 6.95 1.72
CA LYS A 118 0.24 7.52 1.55
C LYS A 118 -0.57 7.28 2.82
N GLY A 119 -1.18 8.34 3.35
CA GLY A 119 -2.14 8.26 4.45
C GLY A 119 -3.51 8.71 3.98
N VAL A 120 -4.52 7.84 4.12
CA VAL A 120 -5.91 8.11 3.71
C VAL A 120 -6.78 8.17 4.95
N SER A 121 -7.45 9.30 5.19
CA SER A 121 -8.42 9.43 6.28
C SER A 121 -9.76 8.77 5.90
N GLU A 122 -10.60 8.46 6.90
CA GLU A 122 -11.98 8.03 6.66
C GLU A 122 -12.84 9.06 5.90
N SER A 123 -12.45 10.35 5.91
CA SER A 123 -13.09 11.37 5.06
C SER A 123 -12.69 11.28 3.57
N GLY A 124 -11.71 10.43 3.22
CA GLY A 124 -11.18 10.30 1.87
C GLY A 124 -10.02 11.25 1.55
N LYS A 125 -9.59 12.09 2.50
CA LYS A 125 -8.44 12.98 2.32
C LYS A 125 -7.15 12.17 2.23
N VAL A 126 -6.34 12.47 1.22
CA VAL A 126 -5.07 11.79 0.95
C VAL A 126 -3.90 12.72 1.22
N ASN A 127 -2.98 12.29 2.07
CA ASN A 127 -1.66 12.91 2.25
C ASN A 127 -0.59 11.98 1.70
N THR A 128 0.38 12.52 0.96
CA THR A 128 1.49 11.76 0.38
C THR A 128 2.82 12.36 0.81
N TYR A 129 3.74 11.50 1.25
CA TYR A 129 5.10 11.85 1.66
C TYR A 129 6.09 11.05 0.80
N THR A 130 7.13 11.72 0.31
CA THR A 130 8.19 11.08 -0.48
C THR A 130 9.40 10.85 0.41
N ILE A 131 9.99 9.66 0.32
CA ILE A 131 11.20 9.25 1.05
C ILE A 131 12.17 8.70 0.02
N ASP A 132 13.45 9.09 0.08
CA ASP A 132 14.45 8.47 -0.80
C ASP A 132 14.94 7.16 -0.18
N MET A 133 14.77 6.08 -0.93
CA MET A 133 15.31 4.76 -0.59
C MET A 133 16.56 4.49 -1.41
N LYS A 134 17.70 4.34 -0.73
CA LYS A 134 18.96 3.94 -1.32
C LYS A 134 19.18 2.44 -1.16
N VAL A 135 19.14 1.72 -2.27
CA VAL A 135 19.57 0.33 -2.34
C VAL A 135 21.07 0.29 -2.60
N THR A 136 21.83 -0.19 -1.63
CA THR A 136 23.29 -0.25 -1.69
C THR A 136 23.78 -1.57 -2.25
N GLY A 137 24.79 -1.48 -3.12
CA GLY A 137 25.37 -2.59 -3.83
C GLY A 137 26.75 -2.97 -3.31
N ASN A 138 26.82 -3.84 -2.30
CA ASN A 138 28.05 -4.57 -2.00
C ASN A 138 27.85 -6.02 -2.41
N LEU A 139 28.05 -6.29 -3.70
CA LEU A 139 28.09 -7.64 -4.23
C LEU A 139 29.39 -8.30 -3.76
N PRO A 140 29.38 -9.40 -2.97
CA PRO A 140 30.56 -10.24 -2.90
C PRO A 140 30.90 -10.71 -4.33
N PRO A 141 32.19 -10.88 -4.68
CA PRO A 141 32.58 -11.36 -5.99
C PRO A 141 31.82 -12.66 -6.32
N CYS A 142 31.41 -12.79 -7.58
CA CYS A 142 30.48 -13.79 -8.09
C CYS A 142 30.88 -15.27 -7.81
N ASN A 143 32.08 -15.53 -7.30
CA ASN A 143 32.61 -16.87 -7.03
C ASN A 143 32.14 -17.51 -5.71
N THR A 144 31.39 -16.81 -4.83
CA THR A 144 31.02 -17.37 -3.51
C THR A 144 29.67 -18.10 -3.46
N LEU A 145 28.88 -18.10 -4.54
CA LEU A 145 27.54 -18.70 -4.55
C LEU A 145 27.52 -20.22 -4.76
N LEU A 146 28.60 -20.81 -5.26
CA LEU A 146 28.72 -22.28 -5.40
C LEU A 146 29.15 -22.97 -4.09
N SER A 147 29.50 -22.21 -3.05
CA SER A 147 30.02 -22.77 -1.79
C SER A 147 28.95 -23.12 -0.75
N GLN A 148 27.71 -22.62 -0.87
CA GLN A 148 26.73 -22.72 0.22
C GLN A 148 25.72 -23.87 0.07
N SER A 149 25.52 -24.40 -1.13
CA SER A 149 24.88 -25.70 -1.30
C SER A 149 25.98 -26.76 -1.32
N ALA A 150 26.15 -27.52 -0.24
CA ALA A 150 26.98 -28.72 -0.26
C ALA A 150 26.39 -29.71 -1.29
N PHE A 151 26.86 -29.64 -2.53
CA PHE A 151 26.45 -30.52 -3.60
C PHE A 151 27.16 -31.86 -3.41
N ASN A 152 26.45 -32.85 -2.86
CA ASN A 152 26.99 -34.19 -2.66
C ASN A 152 26.98 -34.94 -3.99
N LEU A 153 28.08 -34.86 -4.74
CA LEU A 153 28.27 -35.67 -5.95
C LEU A 153 28.81 -37.06 -5.56
N ARG A 154 27.99 -38.09 -5.74
CA ARG A 154 28.43 -39.49 -5.54
C ARG A 154 28.73 -40.13 -6.89
N THR A 155 29.95 -40.65 -7.06
CA THR A 155 30.34 -41.47 -8.21
C THR A 155 30.31 -42.95 -7.83
N THR A 156 29.56 -43.78 -8.56
CA THR A 156 29.41 -45.22 -8.26
C THR A 156 30.51 -46.10 -8.89
N LEU A 157 31.41 -45.51 -9.68
CA LEU A 157 32.46 -46.24 -10.40
C LEU A 157 33.82 -46.08 -9.72
N LYS A 158 34.49 -47.21 -9.46
CA LYS A 158 35.82 -47.25 -8.84
C LYS A 158 36.85 -46.63 -9.80
N GLY A 159 37.49 -45.53 -9.38
CA GLY A 159 38.50 -44.83 -10.17
C GLY A 159 38.00 -43.63 -10.98
N SER A 160 36.74 -43.22 -10.84
CA SER A 160 36.22 -42.04 -11.54
C SER A 160 36.45 -40.73 -10.77
N SER A 161 36.94 -39.71 -11.46
CA SER A 161 36.93 -38.32 -11.03
C SER A 161 35.81 -37.59 -11.77
N ALA A 162 34.99 -36.81 -11.08
CA ALA A 162 33.98 -35.98 -11.72
C ALA A 162 34.43 -34.52 -11.74
N VAL A 163 34.51 -33.95 -12.93
CA VAL A 163 34.82 -32.53 -13.15
C VAL A 163 33.52 -31.85 -13.57
N ILE A 164 33.02 -30.93 -12.75
CA ILE A 164 31.88 -30.08 -13.12
C ILE A 164 32.43 -28.87 -13.85
N SER A 165 32.02 -28.68 -15.10
CA SER A 165 32.34 -27.50 -15.91
C SER A 165 31.17 -26.50 -15.82
N ASP A 166 31.48 -25.19 -15.93
CA ASP A 166 30.54 -24.05 -15.78
C ASP A 166 29.28 -24.08 -16.68
N LYS A 167 29.13 -25.07 -17.57
CA LYS A 167 27.98 -25.26 -18.46
C LYS A 167 27.13 -26.50 -18.16
N ALA A 168 27.32 -27.15 -17.01
CA ALA A 168 26.57 -28.35 -16.67
C ALA A 168 25.11 -28.01 -16.30
N PHE A 169 24.16 -28.40 -17.15
CA PHE A 169 22.73 -28.46 -16.83
C PHE A 169 22.37 -29.91 -16.50
N PHE A 170 21.90 -30.17 -15.28
CA PHE A 170 21.45 -31.50 -14.87
C PHE A 170 19.94 -31.65 -15.08
N TYR A 171 19.53 -32.56 -15.96
CA TYR A 171 18.15 -33.05 -16.01
C TYR A 171 18.01 -34.22 -15.04
N GLY A 172 17.24 -34.02 -13.97
CA GLY A 172 16.90 -35.10 -13.05
C GLY A 172 15.82 -35.99 -13.65
N ASP A 173 16.17 -37.19 -14.10
CA ASP A 173 15.19 -38.24 -14.39
C ASP A 173 14.93 -39.04 -13.10
N THR A 174 13.82 -38.75 -12.42
CA THR A 174 13.37 -39.52 -11.26
C THR A 174 12.76 -40.85 -11.73
N ARG A 175 13.60 -41.82 -12.07
CA ARG A 175 13.19 -43.23 -12.12
C ARG A 175 13.59 -43.93 -10.84
N LEU A 176 12.65 -43.96 -9.89
CA LEU A 176 12.68 -44.84 -8.72
C LEU A 176 12.61 -46.29 -9.21
N GLN A 177 13.71 -47.04 -9.10
CA GLN A 177 13.64 -48.49 -9.10
C GLN A 177 13.72 -48.97 -7.64
N TYR A 178 12.60 -49.50 -7.16
CA TYR A 178 12.52 -50.24 -5.90
C TYR A 178 13.18 -51.61 -6.09
N MET A 179 14.08 -51.98 -5.18
CA MET A 179 14.43 -53.36 -4.85
C MET A 179 14.33 -53.53 -3.34
#